data_AF-A0AAP9YEX7-F1
#
_entry.id   AF-A0AAP9YEX7-F1
#
_cell.length_a   1.000
_cell.length_b   1.000
_cell.length_c   1.000
_cell.angle_alpha   90.00
_cell.angle_beta   90.00
_cell.angle_gamma   90.00
#
_symmetry.space_group_name_H-M   'P 1'
#
loop_
_entity.id
_entity.type
_entity.pdbx_description
1 polymer ?
#
loop_
_entity_poly.entity_id
_entity_poly.type
_entity_poly.pdbx_seq_one_letter_code
_entity_poly.pdbx_strand_id
1 'polypeptide(L)'
;MNYRHAFHAGNHADVLKHLALARLIALLARKEAPFAYLDSHAGVGLYDLQGDAASRTGEWLEGIARLWDAADLPAPAADYLRVVRELNADGRLRHYPGSPELARRLTRPQDRLLLNEKHPEDGRLLKENMAGDRRVAVHLGEGWHVPRALLPVAEKRALLLIDPPFEQADEPERCAQALQEAIGRMRQTVVAIWYPIKDLRQLRRFYQDLQKSGAPTLLRAELYVHPADEAQRLNGSGLAIANPPWGLEEELRQLLPWLAGRLAQSQGGWRLDWLIEEQPAAAKPAVQAAGRKSRKP
;
A
#
# COMPACT_ATOMS: atom_id res chain seq x y z
N MET A 1 4.47 -11.36 -18.73
CA MET A 1 3.67 -11.31 -17.50
C MET A 1 2.31 -11.83 -17.89
N ASN A 2 1.87 -12.93 -17.28
CA ASN A 2 0.58 -13.56 -17.62
C ASN A 2 -0.54 -13.12 -16.68
N TYR A 3 -0.17 -12.61 -15.49
CA TYR A 3 -1.07 -12.01 -14.52
C TYR A 3 -1.82 -10.81 -15.11
N ARG A 4 -3.15 -10.84 -14.95
CA ARG A 4 -4.02 -9.69 -15.18
C ARG A 4 -4.81 -9.47 -13.91
N HIS A 5 -4.68 -8.28 -13.33
CA HIS A 5 -5.32 -7.99 -12.04
C HIS A 5 -6.86 -8.03 -12.09
N ALA A 6 -7.46 -7.89 -13.28
CA ALA A 6 -8.91 -7.97 -13.48
C ALA A 6 -9.56 -9.28 -12.98
N PHE A 7 -8.81 -10.40 -12.89
CA PHE A 7 -9.31 -11.65 -12.33
C PHE A 7 -9.44 -11.65 -10.80
N HIS A 8 -8.77 -10.73 -10.12
CA HIS A 8 -8.66 -10.69 -8.65
C HIS A 8 -9.20 -9.38 -8.06
N ALA A 9 -9.62 -8.46 -8.93
CA ALA A 9 -10.07 -7.13 -8.55
C ALA A 9 -11.16 -7.20 -7.47
N GLY A 10 -10.96 -6.51 -6.35
CA GLY A 10 -11.93 -6.41 -5.27
C GLY A 10 -11.97 -7.62 -4.33
N ASN A 11 -11.03 -8.56 -4.42
CA ASN A 11 -10.90 -9.64 -3.46
C ASN A 11 -10.46 -9.13 -2.05
N HIS A 12 -10.31 -10.04 -1.10
CA HIS A 12 -9.90 -9.69 0.28
C HIS A 12 -8.54 -8.97 0.36
N ALA A 13 -7.61 -9.29 -0.55
CA ALA A 13 -6.26 -8.72 -0.55
C ALA A 13 -6.28 -7.27 -1.05
N ASP A 14 -7.06 -7.01 -2.10
CA ASP A 14 -7.34 -5.68 -2.59
C ASP A 14 -8.03 -4.82 -1.53
N VAL A 15 -9.00 -5.38 -0.79
CA VAL A 15 -9.66 -4.65 0.30
C VAL A 15 -8.65 -4.19 1.35
N LEU A 16 -7.77 -5.08 1.85
CA LEU A 16 -6.73 -4.71 2.83
C LEU A 16 -5.82 -3.61 2.27
N LYS A 17 -5.29 -3.83 1.06
CA LYS A 17 -4.37 -2.92 0.37
C LYS A 17 -4.98 -1.53 0.21
N HIS A 18 -6.19 -1.46 -0.35
CA HIS A 18 -6.85 -0.21 -0.69
C HIS A 18 -7.38 0.54 0.54
N LEU A 19 -7.84 -0.15 1.59
CA LEU A 19 -8.15 0.50 2.86
C LEU A 19 -6.94 1.14 3.50
N ALA A 20 -5.82 0.42 3.59
CA ALA A 20 -4.59 0.97 4.13
C ALA A 20 -4.07 2.14 3.27
N LEU A 21 -4.12 2.02 1.93
CA LEU A 21 -3.77 3.11 1.02
C LEU A 21 -4.65 4.36 1.25
N ALA A 22 -5.96 4.20 1.40
CA ALA A 22 -6.87 5.30 1.70
C ALA A 22 -6.50 6.00 3.02
N ARG A 23 -6.14 5.24 4.06
CA ARG A 23 -5.67 5.81 5.33
C ARG A 23 -4.35 6.54 5.19
N LEU A 24 -3.38 5.96 4.49
CA LEU A 24 -2.08 6.59 4.22
C LEU A 24 -2.25 7.94 3.52
N ILE A 25 -3.11 8.00 2.50
CA ILE A 25 -3.44 9.24 1.79
C ILE A 25 -4.09 10.26 2.74
N ALA A 26 -5.11 9.85 3.50
CA ALA A 26 -5.80 10.74 4.43
C ALA A 26 -4.87 11.31 5.51
N LEU A 27 -3.99 10.49 6.08
CA LEU A 27 -3.02 10.90 7.09
C LEU A 27 -1.96 11.85 6.52
N LEU A 28 -1.47 11.60 5.30
CA LEU A 28 -0.55 12.51 4.62
C LEU A 28 -1.22 13.84 4.25
N ALA A 29 -2.50 13.82 3.88
CA ALA A 29 -3.25 15.01 3.52
C ALA A 29 -3.50 15.97 4.71
N ARG A 30 -3.28 15.54 5.96
CA ARG A 30 -3.36 16.42 7.16
C ARG A 30 -2.37 17.58 7.15
N LYS A 31 -1.23 17.44 6.46
CA LYS A 31 -0.28 18.55 6.26
C LYS A 31 -0.63 19.31 4.98
N GLU A 32 -0.66 20.64 5.04
CA GLU A 32 -1.02 21.49 3.88
C GLU A 32 -0.08 21.29 2.68
N ALA A 33 1.21 21.09 2.93
CA ALA A 33 2.21 20.84 1.90
C ALA A 33 1.79 19.65 1.00
N PRO A 34 2.03 19.71 -0.32
CA PRO A 34 1.67 18.63 -1.21
C PRO A 34 2.51 17.37 -0.95
N PHE A 35 2.05 16.23 -1.46
CA PHE A 35 2.85 15.01 -1.57
C PHE A 35 2.65 14.36 -2.94
N ALA A 36 3.61 13.54 -3.35
CA ALA A 36 3.47 12.68 -4.52
C ALA A 36 3.06 11.26 -4.10
N TYR A 37 2.03 10.72 -4.75
CA TYR A 37 1.72 9.31 -4.76
C TYR A 37 2.44 8.64 -5.94
N LEU A 38 3.22 7.61 -5.67
CA LEU A 38 3.90 6.79 -6.67
C LEU A 38 3.30 5.39 -6.61
N ASP A 39 2.95 4.84 -7.77
CA ASP A 39 2.48 3.45 -7.90
C ASP A 39 3.41 2.71 -8.86
N SER A 40 4.10 1.69 -8.37
CA SER A 40 5.09 0.97 -9.18
C SER A 40 4.47 -0.06 -10.12
N HIS A 41 3.28 -0.56 -9.80
CA HIS A 41 2.59 -1.64 -10.49
C HIS A 41 1.10 -1.31 -10.57
N ALA A 42 0.78 -0.26 -11.32
CA ALA A 42 -0.51 0.43 -11.26
C ALA A 42 -1.70 -0.36 -11.85
N GLY A 43 -1.45 -1.37 -12.68
CA GLY A 43 -2.50 -2.05 -13.43
C GLY A 43 -3.25 -1.09 -14.36
N VAL A 44 -4.56 -1.29 -14.52
CA VAL A 44 -5.39 -0.46 -15.42
C VAL A 44 -6.18 0.64 -14.71
N GLY A 45 -6.06 0.75 -13.39
CA GLY A 45 -6.72 1.80 -12.59
C GLY A 45 -8.19 1.54 -12.23
N LEU A 46 -9.02 1.03 -13.15
CA LEU A 46 -10.43 0.75 -12.91
C LEU A 46 -10.83 -0.61 -13.51
N TYR A 47 -11.62 -1.40 -12.79
CA TYR A 47 -12.00 -2.77 -13.16
C TYR A 47 -13.52 -2.94 -13.22
N ASP A 48 -14.02 -3.67 -14.23
CA ASP A 48 -15.43 -4.10 -14.32
C ASP A 48 -15.59 -5.50 -13.68
N LEU A 49 -16.20 -5.55 -12.51
CA LEU A 49 -16.48 -6.75 -11.72
C LEU A 49 -17.53 -7.68 -12.37
N GLN A 50 -18.27 -7.18 -13.35
CA GLN A 50 -19.21 -7.98 -14.16
C GLN A 50 -18.63 -8.32 -15.54
N GLY A 51 -17.38 -7.92 -15.83
CA GLY A 51 -16.68 -8.32 -17.05
C GLY A 51 -16.27 -9.80 -17.04
N ASP A 52 -15.88 -10.30 -18.21
CA ASP A 52 -15.52 -11.70 -18.42
C ASP A 52 -14.42 -12.21 -17.47
N ALA A 53 -13.42 -11.38 -17.17
CA ALA A 53 -12.31 -11.76 -16.29
C ALA A 53 -12.77 -11.99 -14.84
N ALA A 54 -13.43 -11.00 -14.25
CA ALA A 54 -13.94 -11.08 -12.89
C ALA A 54 -15.03 -12.16 -12.72
N SER A 55 -15.85 -12.37 -13.76
CA SER A 55 -16.91 -13.39 -13.74
C SER A 55 -16.39 -14.83 -13.74
N ARG A 56 -15.13 -15.06 -14.19
CA ARG A 56 -14.52 -16.40 -14.18
C ARG A 56 -14.07 -16.87 -12.80
N THR A 57 -13.77 -15.93 -11.88
CA THR A 57 -13.27 -16.24 -10.53
C THR A 57 -14.26 -15.85 -9.44
N GLY A 58 -14.94 -14.71 -9.59
CA GLY A 58 -15.91 -14.20 -8.63
C GLY A 58 -15.30 -13.75 -7.30
N GLU A 59 -13.97 -13.57 -7.19
CA GLU A 59 -13.29 -13.30 -5.90
C GLU A 59 -13.79 -12.05 -5.17
N TRP A 60 -14.32 -11.06 -5.91
CA TRP A 60 -14.89 -9.84 -5.35
C TRP A 60 -16.13 -10.08 -4.48
N LEU A 61 -16.86 -11.20 -4.70
CA LEU A 61 -17.99 -11.62 -3.89
C LEU A 61 -17.57 -11.96 -2.45
N GLU A 62 -16.36 -12.48 -2.30
CA GLU A 62 -15.73 -12.83 -1.02
C GLU A 62 -14.87 -11.68 -0.47
N GLY A 63 -14.83 -10.56 -1.18
CA GLY A 63 -14.08 -9.35 -0.83
C GLY A 63 -15.01 -8.15 -0.65
N ILE A 64 -14.92 -7.20 -1.57
CA ILE A 64 -15.63 -5.91 -1.48
C ILE A 64 -17.16 -6.06 -1.38
N ALA A 65 -17.77 -7.08 -2.01
CA ALA A 65 -19.22 -7.28 -1.92
C ALA A 65 -19.71 -7.49 -0.48
N ARG A 66 -18.88 -8.08 0.39
CA ARG A 66 -19.22 -8.30 1.81
C ARG A 66 -19.21 -7.02 2.63
N LEU A 67 -18.59 -5.95 2.13
CA LEU A 67 -18.33 -4.72 2.89
C LEU A 67 -19.07 -3.51 2.35
N TRP A 68 -19.33 -3.44 1.05
CA TRP A 68 -19.74 -2.19 0.41
C TRP A 68 -21.09 -1.65 0.94
N ASP A 69 -21.97 -2.53 1.41
CA ASP A 69 -23.25 -2.21 2.06
C ASP A 69 -23.26 -2.43 3.59
N ALA A 70 -22.09 -2.62 4.21
CA ALA A 70 -22.01 -2.83 5.65
C ALA A 70 -22.52 -1.59 6.43
N ALA A 71 -23.46 -1.81 7.35
CA ALA A 71 -24.04 -0.77 8.19
C ALA A 71 -23.14 -0.39 9.38
N ASP A 72 -22.33 -1.33 9.87
CA ASP A 72 -21.43 -1.20 11.01
C ASP A 72 -20.01 -0.84 10.57
N LEU A 73 -19.88 0.23 9.79
CA LEU A 73 -18.59 0.63 9.21
C LEU A 73 -17.69 1.31 10.24
N PRO A 74 -16.45 0.82 10.51
CA PRO A 74 -15.48 1.56 11.29
C PRO A 74 -15.13 2.87 10.60
N ALA A 75 -14.99 3.96 11.36
CA ALA A 75 -14.71 5.29 10.79
C ALA A 75 -13.52 5.32 9.80
N PRO A 76 -12.40 4.60 10.03
CA PRO A 76 -11.30 4.60 9.07
C PRO A 76 -11.67 4.03 7.68
N ALA A 77 -12.68 3.15 7.58
CA ALA A 77 -13.09 2.54 6.32
C ALA A 77 -14.00 3.44 5.45
N ALA A 78 -14.47 4.56 5.99
CA ALA A 78 -15.46 5.43 5.33
C ALA A 78 -15.00 5.96 3.97
N ASP A 79 -13.79 6.51 3.87
CA ASP A 79 -13.31 7.14 2.62
C ASP A 79 -13.16 6.14 1.47
N TYR A 80 -12.64 4.95 1.77
CA TYR A 80 -12.52 3.88 0.78
C TYR A 80 -13.89 3.43 0.27
N LEU A 81 -14.84 3.13 1.17
CA LEU A 81 -16.17 2.70 0.75
C LEU A 81 -16.97 3.81 0.07
N ARG A 82 -16.77 5.07 0.47
CA ARG A 82 -17.35 6.22 -0.22
C ARG A 82 -16.91 6.23 -1.70
N VAL A 83 -15.62 6.08 -1.98
CA VAL A 83 -15.11 6.02 -3.35
C VAL A 83 -15.71 4.84 -4.13
N VAL A 84 -15.78 3.65 -3.53
CA VAL A 84 -16.42 2.49 -4.16
C VAL A 84 -17.89 2.75 -4.47
N ARG A 85 -18.65 3.35 -3.55
CA ARG A 85 -20.08 3.69 -3.74
C ARG A 85 -20.28 4.77 -4.80
N GLU A 86 -19.44 5.80 -4.83
CA GLU A 86 -19.51 6.87 -5.84
C GLU A 86 -19.28 6.36 -7.27
N LEU A 87 -18.46 5.32 -7.45
CA LEU A 87 -18.26 4.65 -8.74
C LEU A 87 -19.45 3.76 -9.16
N ASN A 88 -20.38 3.51 -8.24
CA ASN A 88 -21.53 2.63 -8.38
C ASN A 88 -22.81 3.32 -7.88
N ALA A 89 -23.00 4.58 -8.28
CA ALA A 89 -24.09 5.44 -7.81
C ALA A 89 -25.49 4.95 -8.22
N ASP A 90 -25.57 4.00 -9.14
CA ASP A 90 -26.81 3.29 -9.54
C ASP A 90 -27.22 2.19 -8.55
N GLY A 91 -26.45 1.99 -7.48
CA GLY A 91 -26.72 0.99 -6.44
C GLY A 91 -26.31 -0.43 -6.86
N ARG A 92 -25.52 -0.60 -7.92
CA ARG A 92 -25.05 -1.90 -8.37
C ARG A 92 -23.53 -1.95 -8.35
N LEU A 93 -22.97 -2.86 -7.55
CA LEU A 93 -21.53 -3.05 -7.50
C LEU A 93 -21.01 -3.66 -8.81
N ARG A 94 -20.46 -2.80 -9.68
CA ARG A 94 -19.91 -3.15 -10.99
C ARG A 94 -18.48 -2.65 -11.16
N HIS A 95 -18.20 -1.41 -10.80
CA HIS A 95 -16.87 -0.83 -10.98
C HIS A 95 -16.07 -0.90 -9.67
N TYR A 96 -14.85 -1.43 -9.76
CA TYR A 96 -13.92 -1.47 -8.63
C TYR A 96 -12.71 -0.57 -8.91
N PRO A 97 -12.39 0.38 -8.02
CA PRO A 97 -11.19 1.21 -8.15
C PRO A 97 -9.95 0.38 -7.81
N GLY A 98 -9.00 0.32 -8.75
CA GLY A 98 -7.62 -0.03 -8.42
C GLY A 98 -6.93 1.09 -7.63
N SER A 99 -5.69 0.84 -7.19
CA SER A 99 -4.90 1.82 -6.45
C SER A 99 -4.74 3.17 -7.17
N PRO A 100 -4.61 3.26 -8.51
CA PRO A 100 -4.58 4.55 -9.20
C PRO A 100 -5.88 5.36 -9.08
N GLU A 101 -7.03 4.73 -9.31
CA GLU A 101 -8.32 5.43 -9.26
C GLU A 101 -8.65 5.86 -7.84
N LEU A 102 -8.36 4.98 -6.88
CA LEU A 102 -8.52 5.29 -5.47
C LEU A 102 -7.67 6.50 -5.07
N ALA A 103 -6.39 6.50 -5.44
CA ALA A 103 -5.51 7.62 -5.18
C ALA A 103 -5.98 8.90 -5.90
N ARG A 104 -6.44 8.80 -7.15
CA ARG A 104 -6.94 9.94 -7.94
C ARG A 104 -8.09 10.65 -7.24
N ARG A 105 -9.02 9.88 -6.65
CA ARG A 105 -10.19 10.41 -5.94
C ARG A 105 -9.90 10.90 -4.52
N LEU A 106 -8.90 10.36 -3.84
CA LEU A 106 -8.59 10.69 -2.44
C LEU A 106 -7.52 11.77 -2.26
N THR A 107 -6.67 11.98 -3.27
CA THR A 107 -5.64 13.03 -3.24
C THR A 107 -6.21 14.41 -3.54
N ARG A 108 -5.54 15.48 -3.07
CA ARG A 108 -6.00 16.87 -3.21
C ARG A 108 -5.54 17.48 -4.54
N PRO A 109 -6.06 18.65 -4.96
CA PRO A 109 -5.66 19.31 -6.20
C PRO A 109 -4.17 19.63 -6.33
N GLN A 110 -3.48 19.88 -5.21
CA GLN A 110 -2.04 20.17 -5.18
C GLN A 110 -1.13 18.94 -5.11
N ASP A 111 -1.69 17.76 -4.86
CA ASP A 111 -0.92 16.51 -4.79
C ASP A 111 -0.69 15.96 -6.20
N ARG A 112 0.31 15.09 -6.37
CA ARG A 112 0.71 14.54 -7.67
C ARG A 112 0.63 13.02 -7.69
N LEU A 113 0.26 12.43 -8.83
CA LEU A 113 0.23 10.98 -9.01
C LEU A 113 1.19 10.57 -10.12
N LEU A 114 2.09 9.65 -9.82
CA LEU A 114 3.08 9.10 -10.72
C LEU A 114 2.88 7.59 -10.81
N LEU A 115 2.25 7.15 -11.89
CA LEU A 115 1.78 5.78 -12.04
C LEU A 115 2.66 5.06 -13.04
N ASN A 116 3.14 3.87 -12.72
CA ASN A 116 3.93 3.05 -13.61
C ASN A 116 3.24 1.71 -13.87
N GLU A 117 3.16 1.33 -15.14
CA GLU A 117 2.72 0.00 -15.56
C GLU A 117 3.72 -0.56 -16.58
N LYS A 118 4.07 -1.84 -16.47
CA LYS A 118 5.02 -2.50 -17.35
C LYS A 118 4.35 -3.05 -18.60
N HIS A 119 3.16 -3.62 -18.45
CA HIS A 119 2.46 -4.28 -19.54
C HIS A 119 1.98 -3.24 -20.57
N PRO A 120 2.40 -3.30 -21.85
CA PRO A 120 2.10 -2.26 -22.84
C PRO A 120 0.61 -1.95 -22.99
N GLU A 121 -0.23 -2.99 -23.03
CA GLU A 121 -1.69 -2.83 -23.16
C GLU A 121 -2.32 -2.23 -21.90
N ASP A 122 -1.96 -2.72 -20.71
CA ASP A 122 -2.51 -2.20 -19.45
C ASP A 122 -2.04 -0.77 -19.21
N GLY A 123 -0.79 -0.44 -19.56
CA GLY A 123 -0.27 0.92 -19.50
C GLY A 123 -0.99 1.89 -20.43
N ARG A 124 -1.41 1.42 -21.62
CA ARG A 124 -2.25 2.21 -22.52
C ARG A 124 -3.64 2.43 -21.91
N LEU A 125 -4.28 1.37 -21.42
CA LEU A 125 -5.60 1.45 -20.77
C LEU A 125 -5.56 2.34 -19.52
N LEU A 126 -4.52 2.22 -18.69
CA LEU A 126 -4.30 3.08 -17.53
C LEU A 126 -4.22 4.55 -17.94
N LYS A 127 -3.46 4.86 -18.99
CA LYS A 127 -3.35 6.23 -19.51
C LYS A 127 -4.69 6.78 -20.01
N GLU A 128 -5.49 5.95 -20.67
CA GLU A 128 -6.84 6.30 -21.12
C GLU A 128 -7.78 6.52 -19.93
N ASN A 129 -7.80 5.60 -18.97
CA ASN A 129 -8.64 5.67 -17.76
C ASN A 129 -8.30 6.87 -16.87
N MET A 130 -7.01 7.25 -16.82
CA MET A 130 -6.52 8.37 -16.03
C MET A 130 -6.52 9.72 -16.77
N ALA A 131 -6.98 9.76 -18.03
CA ALA A 131 -6.99 10.97 -18.83
C ALA A 131 -7.84 12.09 -18.20
N GLY A 132 -7.49 13.34 -18.51
CA GLY A 132 -8.22 14.53 -18.07
C GLY A 132 -7.77 15.10 -16.71
N ASP A 133 -7.01 14.35 -15.90
CA ASP A 133 -6.45 14.84 -14.64
C ASP A 133 -4.98 15.26 -14.79
N ARG A 134 -4.72 16.56 -14.69
CA ARG A 134 -3.37 17.13 -14.85
C ARG A 134 -2.40 16.74 -13.74
N ARG A 135 -2.90 16.20 -12.62
CA ARG A 135 -2.07 15.72 -11.50
C ARG A 135 -1.40 14.38 -11.82
N VAL A 136 -1.91 13.66 -12.81
CA VAL A 136 -1.52 12.28 -13.12
C VAL A 136 -0.50 12.24 -14.24
N ALA A 137 0.62 11.58 -14.00
CA ALA A 137 1.54 11.13 -15.04
C ALA A 137 1.56 9.59 -15.08
N VAL A 138 1.39 9.01 -16.27
CA VAL A 138 1.46 7.56 -16.50
C VAL A 138 2.74 7.23 -17.27
N HIS A 139 3.51 6.30 -16.74
CA HIS A 139 4.77 5.81 -17.29
C HIS A 139 4.62 4.34 -17.71
N LEU A 140 5.16 4.00 -18.88
CA LEU A 140 5.29 2.62 -19.33
C LEU A 140 6.72 2.14 -19.04
N GLY A 141 6.89 1.19 -18.13
CA GLY A 141 8.22 0.74 -17.74
C GLY A 141 8.28 -0.24 -16.56
N GLU A 142 9.50 -0.64 -16.20
CA GLU A 142 9.75 -1.56 -15.10
C GLU A 142 9.47 -0.91 -13.73
N GLY A 143 8.48 -1.45 -13.00
CA GLY A 143 8.07 -0.94 -11.68
C GLY A 143 9.18 -0.91 -10.65
N TRP A 144 10.11 -1.87 -10.72
CA TRP A 144 11.29 -1.95 -9.84
C TRP A 144 12.23 -0.74 -9.98
N HIS A 145 12.20 -0.04 -11.11
CA HIS A 145 13.03 1.16 -11.33
C HIS A 145 12.37 2.45 -10.83
N VAL A 146 11.11 2.42 -10.38
CA VAL A 146 10.37 3.61 -9.93
C VAL A 146 11.06 4.35 -8.78
N PRO A 147 11.56 3.68 -7.71
CA PRO A 147 12.34 4.37 -6.67
C PRO A 147 13.54 5.13 -7.25
N ARG A 148 14.24 4.50 -8.21
CA ARG A 148 15.41 5.08 -8.88
C ARG A 148 15.08 6.30 -9.71
N ALA A 149 14.02 6.18 -10.50
CA ALA A 149 13.67 7.14 -11.52
C ALA A 149 12.94 8.36 -10.96
N LEU A 150 12.11 8.17 -9.92
CA LEU A 150 11.15 9.19 -9.48
C LEU A 150 11.45 9.77 -8.08
N LEU A 151 12.36 9.16 -7.29
CA LEU A 151 12.78 9.72 -6.00
C LEU A 151 14.17 10.39 -6.08
N PRO A 152 14.36 11.55 -5.41
CA PRO A 152 13.36 12.29 -4.62
C PRO A 152 12.34 13.03 -5.50
N VAL A 153 11.11 13.17 -5.01
CA VAL A 153 10.08 13.99 -5.66
C VAL A 153 10.21 15.47 -5.31
N ALA A 154 9.67 16.34 -6.18
CA ALA A 154 9.70 17.79 -5.99
C ALA A 154 8.93 18.26 -4.74
N GLU A 155 7.88 17.53 -4.37
CA GLU A 155 7.01 17.77 -3.22
C GLU A 155 7.73 17.50 -1.88
N LYS A 156 8.89 16.82 -1.91
CA LYS A 156 9.68 16.41 -0.73
C LYS A 156 8.91 15.55 0.28
N ARG A 157 7.72 15.06 -0.12
CA ARG A 157 6.87 14.11 0.59
C ARG A 157 6.37 13.10 -0.44
N ALA A 158 6.53 11.81 -0.17
CA ALA A 158 6.13 10.75 -1.08
C ALA A 158 5.44 9.61 -0.33
N LEU A 159 4.43 9.04 -0.98
CA LEU A 159 3.85 7.73 -0.69
C LEU A 159 4.11 6.83 -1.89
N LEU A 160 4.89 5.77 -1.71
CA LEU A 160 5.17 4.79 -2.75
C LEU A 160 4.43 3.47 -2.43
N LEU A 161 3.58 3.02 -3.34
CA LEU A 161 3.00 1.68 -3.34
C LEU A 161 3.84 0.71 -4.19
N ILE A 162 4.22 -0.41 -3.59
CA ILE A 162 4.87 -1.55 -4.25
C ILE A 162 3.93 -2.75 -4.17
N ASP A 163 3.28 -3.04 -5.31
CA ASP A 163 2.25 -4.07 -5.43
C ASP A 163 2.51 -4.99 -6.64
N PRO A 164 3.64 -5.71 -6.67
CA PRO A 164 3.96 -6.63 -7.76
C PRO A 164 3.01 -7.84 -7.73
N PRO A 165 2.90 -8.60 -8.83
CA PRO A 165 1.99 -9.74 -8.89
C PRO A 165 2.46 -10.98 -8.11
N PHE A 166 3.73 -11.05 -7.68
CA PHE A 166 4.34 -12.24 -7.05
C PHE A 166 4.23 -13.52 -7.93
N GLU A 167 4.48 -13.36 -9.23
CA GLU A 167 4.65 -14.44 -10.22
C GLU A 167 6.08 -15.01 -10.23
N GLN A 168 7.10 -14.18 -10.00
CA GLN A 168 8.51 -14.59 -10.09
C GLN A 168 9.09 -14.83 -8.70
N ALA A 169 9.97 -15.83 -8.61
CA ALA A 169 10.56 -16.26 -7.34
C ALA A 169 11.46 -15.20 -6.69
N ASP A 170 11.97 -14.23 -7.47
CA ASP A 170 12.87 -13.17 -7.01
C ASP A 170 12.14 -11.86 -6.62
N GLU A 171 10.80 -11.81 -6.73
CA GLU A 171 10.03 -10.59 -6.39
C GLU A 171 10.10 -10.20 -4.90
N PRO A 172 10.13 -11.13 -3.93
CA PRO A 172 10.38 -10.77 -2.53
C PRO A 172 11.72 -10.04 -2.34
N GLU A 173 12.80 -10.50 -2.98
CA GLU A 173 14.09 -9.84 -2.95
C GLU A 173 14.05 -8.47 -3.63
N ARG A 174 13.36 -8.35 -4.77
CA ARG A 174 13.20 -7.06 -5.46
C ARG A 174 12.41 -6.05 -4.63
N CYS A 175 11.39 -6.49 -3.88
CA CYS A 175 10.67 -5.63 -2.93
C CYS A 175 11.61 -5.06 -1.86
N ALA A 176 12.47 -5.89 -1.27
CA ALA A 176 13.45 -5.43 -0.29
C ALA A 176 14.48 -4.44 -0.89
N GLN A 177 14.94 -4.70 -2.12
CA GLN A 177 15.84 -3.79 -2.84
C GLN A 177 15.17 -2.45 -3.18
N ALA A 178 13.92 -2.49 -3.66
CA ALA A 178 13.15 -1.29 -3.96
C ALA A 178 12.89 -0.44 -2.72
N LEU A 179 12.62 -1.07 -1.57
CA LEU A 179 12.52 -0.39 -0.28
C LEU A 179 13.84 0.29 0.10
N GLN A 180 14.94 -0.44 0.02
CA GLN A 180 16.28 0.08 0.33
C GLN A 180 16.63 1.28 -0.57
N GLU A 181 16.34 1.20 -1.87
CA GLU A 181 16.58 2.29 -2.80
C GLU A 181 15.68 3.50 -2.51
N ALA A 182 14.39 3.30 -2.22
CA ALA A 182 13.47 4.38 -1.88
C ALA A 182 13.92 5.14 -0.63
N ILE A 183 14.27 4.42 0.44
CA ILE A 183 14.74 5.00 1.70
C ILE A 183 16.11 5.65 1.52
N GLY A 184 17.02 5.05 0.76
CA GLY A 184 18.35 5.61 0.48
C GLY A 184 18.29 6.94 -0.28
N ARG A 185 17.33 7.09 -1.20
CA ARG A 185 17.13 8.31 -1.99
C ARG A 185 16.40 9.40 -1.22
N MET A 186 15.40 9.02 -0.45
CA MET A 186 14.52 9.94 0.25
C MET A 186 14.03 9.29 1.54
N ARG A 187 14.83 9.45 2.60
CA ARG A 187 14.70 8.74 3.89
C ARG A 187 13.31 8.79 4.51
N GLN A 188 12.59 9.89 4.32
CA GLN A 188 11.25 10.12 4.87
C GLN A 188 10.09 9.60 4.00
N THR A 189 10.39 8.91 2.89
CA THR A 189 9.34 8.36 2.01
C THR A 189 8.52 7.33 2.78
N VAL A 190 7.20 7.43 2.69
CA VAL A 190 6.31 6.36 3.16
C VAL A 190 6.25 5.32 2.06
N VAL A 191 6.61 4.08 2.36
CA VAL A 191 6.58 2.98 1.38
C VAL A 191 5.64 1.91 1.90
N ALA A 192 4.62 1.55 1.13
CA ALA A 192 3.74 0.44 1.43
C ALA A 192 4.01 -0.69 0.42
N ILE A 193 4.36 -1.87 0.92
CA ILE A 193 4.66 -3.05 0.10
C ILE A 193 3.59 -4.09 0.38
N TRP A 194 2.79 -4.42 -0.62
CA TRP A 194 1.85 -5.54 -0.53
C TRP A 194 2.57 -6.87 -0.75
N TYR A 195 2.10 -7.94 -0.10
CA TYR A 195 2.56 -9.30 -0.35
C TYR A 195 1.49 -10.36 -0.06
N PRO A 196 1.45 -11.47 -0.82
CA PRO A 196 0.56 -12.58 -0.57
C PRO A 196 1.08 -13.48 0.56
N ILE A 197 0.16 -14.07 1.34
CA ILE A 197 0.48 -15.05 2.39
C ILE A 197 0.02 -16.43 1.92
N LYS A 198 0.93 -17.16 1.25
CA LYS A 198 0.73 -18.57 0.87
C LYS A 198 1.37 -19.51 1.91
N ASP A 199 2.61 -19.24 2.28
CA ASP A 199 3.36 -20.02 3.26
C ASP A 199 4.16 -19.08 4.19
N LEU A 200 3.84 -19.11 5.49
CA LEU A 200 4.53 -18.30 6.50
C LEU A 200 6.03 -18.59 6.60
N ARG A 201 6.48 -19.79 6.21
CA ARG A 201 7.90 -20.16 6.23
C ARG A 201 8.69 -19.38 5.18
N GLN A 202 8.11 -19.18 4.00
CA GLN A 202 8.71 -18.43 2.90
C GLN A 202 8.83 -16.94 3.23
N LEU A 203 7.84 -16.40 3.97
CA LEU A 203 7.84 -14.99 4.36
C LEU A 203 8.88 -14.64 5.44
N ARG A 204 9.41 -15.61 6.19
CA ARG A 204 10.44 -15.33 7.22
C ARG A 204 11.67 -14.66 6.63
N ARG A 205 12.17 -15.17 5.50
CA ARG A 205 13.33 -14.58 4.81
C ARG A 205 12.97 -13.20 4.25
N PHE A 206 11.79 -13.07 3.66
CA PHE A 206 11.30 -11.79 3.15
C PHE A 206 11.28 -10.71 4.24
N TYR A 207 10.74 -10.98 5.43
CA TYR A 207 10.77 -10.01 6.54
C TYR A 207 12.19 -9.66 6.97
N GLN A 208 13.08 -10.65 7.07
CA GLN A 208 14.49 -10.42 7.42
C GLN A 208 15.19 -9.50 6.41
N ASP A 209 14.87 -9.64 5.13
CA ASP A 209 15.45 -8.82 4.07
C ASP A 209 14.84 -7.41 4.07
N LEU A 210 13.54 -7.26 4.35
CA LEU A 210 12.92 -5.94 4.58
C LEU A 210 13.53 -5.22 5.79
N GLN A 211 13.86 -5.93 6.87
CA GLN A 211 14.50 -5.35 8.06
C GLN A 211 15.90 -4.78 7.76
N LYS A 212 16.57 -5.26 6.71
CA LYS A 212 17.90 -4.78 6.27
C LYS A 212 17.83 -3.56 5.33
N SER A 213 16.63 -3.08 5.00
CA SER A 213 16.43 -1.97 4.06
C SER A 213 16.97 -0.61 4.54
N GLY A 214 17.25 -0.46 5.83
CA GLY A 214 17.64 0.81 6.44
C GLY A 214 16.46 1.76 6.71
N ALA A 215 15.21 1.28 6.54
CA ALA A 215 14.02 2.01 6.95
C ALA A 215 14.08 2.36 8.46
N PRO A 216 13.78 3.60 8.87
CA PRO A 216 13.73 3.99 10.28
C PRO A 216 12.74 3.18 11.11
N THR A 217 11.58 2.90 10.52
CA THR A 217 10.50 2.12 11.13
C THR A 217 9.81 1.31 10.04
N LEU A 218 9.26 0.15 10.41
CA LEU A 218 8.58 -0.76 9.48
C LEU A 218 7.43 -1.48 10.19
N LEU A 219 6.20 -1.05 9.93
CA LEU A 219 4.99 -1.66 10.47
C LEU A 219 4.51 -2.78 9.55
N ARG A 220 4.16 -3.93 10.11
CA ARG A 220 3.54 -5.04 9.39
C ARG A 220 2.08 -5.15 9.77
N ALA A 221 1.21 -5.17 8.76
CA ALA A 221 -0.23 -5.40 8.91
C ALA A 221 -0.66 -6.56 8.01
N GLU A 222 -1.26 -7.60 8.58
CA GLU A 222 -1.67 -8.80 7.85
C GLU A 222 -3.12 -9.17 8.15
N LEU A 223 -3.79 -9.66 7.12
CA LEU A 223 -5.13 -10.21 7.17
C LEU A 223 -5.10 -11.64 6.65
N TYR A 224 -5.71 -12.53 7.41
CA TYR A 224 -5.87 -13.95 7.10
C TYR A 224 -7.36 -14.22 6.86
N VAL A 225 -7.69 -14.84 5.74
CA VAL A 225 -9.06 -15.31 5.43
C VAL A 225 -9.24 -16.81 5.69
N HIS A 226 -8.12 -17.50 5.83
CA HIS A 226 -8.00 -18.88 6.28
C HIS A 226 -6.84 -19.03 7.29
N PRO A 227 -6.78 -20.14 8.06
CA PRO A 227 -5.57 -20.51 8.78
C PRO A 227 -4.38 -20.64 7.83
N ALA A 228 -3.20 -20.22 8.31
CA ALA A 228 -1.96 -20.18 7.53
C ALA A 228 -1.19 -21.51 7.54
N ASP A 229 -1.91 -22.62 7.47
CA ASP A 229 -1.42 -24.00 7.53
C ASP A 229 -1.40 -24.70 6.16
N GLU A 230 -2.19 -24.23 5.19
CA GLU A 230 -2.28 -24.78 3.84
C GLU A 230 -1.44 -23.99 2.83
N ALA A 231 -0.26 -24.52 2.48
CA ALA A 231 0.72 -23.83 1.62
C ALA A 231 0.27 -23.66 0.14
N GLN A 232 -0.76 -24.39 -0.31
CA GLN A 232 -1.22 -24.38 -1.71
C GLN A 232 -2.25 -23.29 -2.03
N ARG A 233 -2.85 -22.66 -1.01
CA ARG A 233 -3.86 -21.60 -1.18
C ARG A 233 -3.32 -20.24 -0.76
N LEU A 234 -3.99 -19.17 -1.18
CA LEU A 234 -3.77 -17.83 -0.64
C LEU A 234 -4.48 -17.74 0.72
N ASN A 235 -3.75 -17.90 1.81
CA ASN A 235 -4.30 -17.86 3.17
C ASN A 235 -4.66 -16.44 3.62
N GLY A 236 -4.04 -15.44 2.99
CA GLY A 236 -4.20 -14.04 3.35
C GLY A 236 -3.25 -13.15 2.55
N SER A 237 -3.11 -11.91 3.01
CA SER A 237 -2.17 -10.94 2.44
C SER A 237 -1.69 -10.00 3.54
N GLY A 238 -0.56 -9.32 3.28
CA GLY A 238 -0.03 -8.32 4.19
C GLY A 238 0.48 -7.07 3.50
N LEU A 239 0.76 -6.08 4.34
CA LEU A 239 1.44 -4.84 4.00
C LEU A 239 2.62 -4.65 4.95
N ALA A 240 3.80 -4.38 4.38
CA ALA A 240 4.93 -3.83 5.11
C ALA A 240 5.02 -2.33 4.80
N ILE A 241 4.88 -1.50 5.83
CA ILE A 241 4.73 -0.04 5.71
C ILE A 241 5.90 0.64 6.41
N ALA A 242 6.82 1.19 5.62
CA ALA A 242 7.94 1.96 6.12
C ALA A 242 7.53 3.41 6.39
N ASN A 243 8.03 3.99 7.50
CA ASN A 243 7.70 5.34 7.94
C ASN A 243 6.18 5.62 8.00
N PRO A 244 5.35 4.74 8.59
CA PRO A 244 3.91 4.97 8.63
C PRO A 244 3.59 6.30 9.32
N PRO A 245 2.67 7.12 8.78
CA PRO A 245 2.26 8.36 9.44
C PRO A 245 1.66 8.09 10.82
N TRP A 246 1.85 9.03 11.75
CA TRP A 246 1.26 8.94 13.09
C TRP A 246 -0.26 8.76 13.02
N GLY A 247 -0.77 7.82 13.83
CA GLY A 247 -2.18 7.41 13.86
C GLY A 247 -2.51 6.20 12.97
N LEU A 248 -1.66 5.82 12.01
CA LEU A 248 -1.95 4.67 11.14
C LEU A 248 -2.08 3.36 11.91
N GLU A 249 -1.17 3.11 12.87
CA GLU A 249 -1.20 1.88 13.67
C GLU A 249 -2.53 1.75 14.43
N GLU A 250 -3.01 2.82 15.05
CA GLU A 250 -4.28 2.84 15.78
C GLU A 250 -5.48 2.60 14.85
N GLU A 251 -5.50 3.24 13.67
CA GLU A 251 -6.54 3.01 12.67
C GLU A 251 -6.53 1.56 12.16
N LEU A 252 -5.35 0.96 11.96
CA LEU A 252 -5.22 -0.44 11.57
C LEU A 252 -5.63 -1.41 12.70
N ARG A 253 -5.38 -1.07 13.98
CA ARG A 253 -5.88 -1.85 15.13
C ARG A 253 -7.40 -1.89 15.19
N GLN A 254 -8.08 -0.88 14.67
CA GLN A 254 -9.55 -0.86 14.54
C GLN A 254 -10.01 -1.63 13.29
N LEU A 255 -9.34 -1.45 12.15
CA LEU A 255 -9.74 -2.05 10.87
C LEU A 255 -9.51 -3.56 10.81
N LEU A 256 -8.36 -4.05 11.25
CA LEU A 256 -7.95 -5.45 11.06
C LEU A 256 -8.88 -6.47 11.72
N PRO A 257 -9.34 -6.30 12.98
CA PRO A 257 -10.33 -7.21 13.57
C PRO A 257 -11.66 -7.21 12.81
N TRP A 258 -12.13 -6.05 12.37
CA TRP A 258 -13.38 -5.92 11.61
C TRP A 258 -13.27 -6.61 10.25
N LEU A 259 -12.16 -6.40 9.53
CA LEU A 259 -11.88 -7.08 8.27
C LEU A 259 -11.77 -8.59 8.46
N ALA A 260 -11.07 -9.06 9.50
CA ALA A 260 -10.94 -10.50 9.78
C ALA A 260 -12.30 -11.14 10.04
N GLY A 261 -13.20 -10.46 10.75
CA GLY A 261 -14.57 -10.95 10.99
C GLY A 261 -15.43 -10.98 9.72
N ARG A 262 -15.28 -10.01 8.82
CA ARG A 262 -16.13 -9.88 7.61
C ARG A 262 -15.62 -10.68 6.40
N LEU A 263 -14.32 -10.84 6.28
CA LEU A 263 -13.66 -11.44 5.12
C LEU A 263 -13.18 -12.88 5.36
N ALA A 264 -13.39 -13.43 6.56
CA ALA A 264 -13.13 -14.85 6.81
C ALA A 264 -13.87 -15.73 5.80
N GLN A 265 -13.13 -16.64 5.15
CA GLN A 265 -13.68 -17.64 4.25
C GLN A 265 -13.72 -19.02 4.93
N SER A 266 -12.82 -19.29 5.87
CA SER A 266 -12.96 -20.37 6.85
C SER A 266 -12.78 -19.84 8.27
N GLN A 267 -11.55 -19.49 8.64
CA GLN A 267 -11.23 -18.88 9.92
C GLN A 267 -10.35 -17.65 9.67
N GLY A 268 -10.91 -16.48 9.97
CA GLY A 268 -10.23 -15.21 9.83
C GLY A 268 -9.20 -14.98 10.94
N GLY A 269 -8.20 -14.18 10.63
CA GLY A 269 -7.19 -13.76 11.58
C GLY A 269 -6.54 -12.46 11.14
N TRP A 270 -5.78 -11.83 12.03
CA TRP A 270 -5.02 -10.64 11.69
C TRP A 270 -3.76 -10.54 12.53
N ARG A 271 -2.80 -9.75 12.04
CA ARG A 271 -1.56 -9.45 12.75
C ARG A 271 -1.18 -8.00 12.52
N LEU A 272 -0.72 -7.34 13.59
CA LEU A 272 -0.17 -6.00 13.54
C LEU A 272 1.00 -5.88 14.51
N ASP A 273 2.21 -5.70 13.99
CA ASP A 273 3.42 -5.56 14.78
C ASP A 273 4.52 -4.83 14.01
N TRP A 274 5.55 -4.38 14.71
CA TRP A 274 6.68 -3.69 14.13
C TRP A 274 7.80 -4.68 13.77
N LEU A 275 8.22 -4.67 12.50
CA LEU A 275 9.44 -5.36 12.05
C LEU A 275 10.69 -4.52 12.36
N ILE A 276 10.56 -3.20 12.32
CA ILE A 276 11.58 -2.25 12.79
C ILE A 276 10.86 -1.23 13.65
N GLU A 277 11.24 -1.13 14.92
CA GLU A 277 10.73 -0.13 15.86
C GLU A 277 11.57 1.15 15.81
N GLU A 278 10.96 2.27 16.17
CA GLU A 278 11.68 3.54 16.29
C GLU A 278 12.71 3.42 17.42
N GLN A 279 14.00 3.47 17.07
CA GLN A 279 15.03 3.54 18.10
C GLN A 279 14.89 4.88 18.84
N PRO A 280 14.76 4.89 20.18
CA PRO A 280 14.75 6.14 20.91
C PRO A 280 16.02 6.91 20.58
N ALA A 281 15.87 8.16 20.15
CA ALA A 281 17.00 8.99 19.75
C ALA A 281 18.04 8.96 20.86
N ALA A 282 19.23 8.43 20.56
CA ALA A 282 20.34 8.40 21.50
C ALA A 282 20.54 9.83 22.02
N ALA A 283 20.36 10.01 23.33
CA ALA A 283 20.54 11.30 23.98
C ALA A 283 21.92 11.84 23.58
N LYS A 284 21.95 12.99 22.92
CA LYS A 284 23.21 13.65 22.57
C LYS A 284 24.04 13.77 23.85
N PRO A 285 25.30 13.31 23.89
CA PRO A 285 26.12 13.50 25.07
C PRO A 285 26.19 15.00 25.36
N ALA A 286 25.84 15.38 26.59
CA ALA A 286 25.95 16.74 27.05
C ALA A 286 27.39 17.21 26.82
N VAL A 287 27.55 18.21 25.97
CA VAL A 287 28.84 18.88 25.78
C VAL A 287 29.18 19.52 27.12
N GLN A 288 30.07 18.90 27.88
CA GLN A 288 30.65 19.50 29.07
C GLN A 288 31.43 20.73 28.60
N ALA A 289 30.88 21.92 28.87
CA ALA A 289 31.58 23.17 28.72
C ALA A 289 32.76 23.19 29.70
N ALA A 290 33.95 22.84 29.23
CA ALA A 290 35.18 23.02 29.97
C ALA A 290 35.38 24.52 30.20
N GLY A 291 35.13 24.94 31.45
CA GLY A 291 35.31 26.31 31.90
C GLY A 291 36.74 26.80 31.63
N ARG A 292 36.83 27.92 30.90
CA ARG A 292 38.05 28.73 30.80
C ARG A 292 38.48 29.13 32.22
N LYS A 293 39.56 28.51 32.73
CA LYS A 293 40.33 29.08 33.83
C LYS A 293 41.03 30.34 33.33
N SER A 294 40.52 31.48 33.76
CA SER A 294 41.15 32.79 33.66
C SER A 294 42.47 32.79 34.43
N ARG A 295 43.58 32.92 33.69
CA ARG A 295 44.86 33.41 34.20
C ARG A 295 44.76 34.93 34.38
N LYS A 296 45.27 35.45 35.51
CA LYS A 296 45.86 36.79 35.67
C LYS A 296 46.27 37.03 37.14
N PRO A 297 47.20 37.95 37.39
CA PRO A 297 48.63 37.88 37.12
C PRO A 297 49.43 37.53 38.39
#